data_AF-A0ABD5I1R3-F1
#
_entry.id   AF-A0ABD5I1R3-F1
#
_cell.length_a   1.000
_cell.length_b   1.000
_cell.length_c   1.000
_cell.angle_alpha   90.00
_cell.angle_beta   90.00
_cell.angle_gamma   90.00
#
_symmetry.space_group_name_H-M   'P 1'
#
loop_
_entity.id
_entity.type
_entity.pdbx_description
1 polymer ?
#
loop_
_entity_poly.entity_id
_entity_poly.type
_entity_poly.pdbx_seq_one_letter_code
_entity_poly.pdbx_strand_id
1 'polypeptide(L)'
;MAKFSSKEKIQAVKRYLDGTESGKTIAKSIGVNPSVLREWIRRYESSGEKAFEKCYTFYPAQYKLDVLYYMNEHGTSIRETAALFNIPSYETLRKWKIAYETGGLDALQSKKKGRPTMKDKKIKPVDEGSIEALQAENERLRMENAYLKKLNALVQNKEKSPNKTKRK
;
A
#
# COMPACT_ATOMS: atom_id res chain seq x y z
N MET A 1 -7.81 4.36 -23.01
CA MET A 1 -9.10 4.39 -22.25
C MET A 1 -9.87 3.13 -22.60
N ALA A 2 -10.59 2.52 -21.65
CA ALA A 2 -11.44 1.37 -21.96
C ALA A 2 -12.62 1.84 -22.84
N LYS A 3 -12.84 1.19 -23.98
CA LYS A 3 -13.85 1.57 -24.99
C LYS A 3 -15.29 1.41 -24.50
N PHE A 4 -15.51 0.65 -23.42
CA PHE A 4 -16.82 0.36 -22.83
C PHE A 4 -16.75 0.38 -21.31
N SER A 5 -17.69 1.07 -20.68
CA SER A 5 -17.92 1.11 -19.24
C SER A 5 -18.53 -0.21 -18.72
N SER A 6 -18.41 -0.46 -17.43
CA SER A 6 -19.01 -1.64 -16.79
C SER A 6 -20.53 -1.69 -17.00
N LYS A 7 -21.20 -0.53 -16.91
CA LYS A 7 -22.64 -0.40 -17.09
C LYS A 7 -23.09 -0.77 -18.50
N GLU A 8 -22.38 -0.29 -19.53
CA GLU A 8 -22.68 -0.62 -20.94
C GLU A 8 -22.54 -2.12 -21.22
N LYS A 9 -21.53 -2.77 -20.64
CA LYS A 9 -21.33 -4.22 -20.76
C LYS A 9 -22.47 -5.00 -20.11
N ILE A 10 -22.85 -4.63 -18.88
CA ILE A 10 -23.95 -5.27 -18.15
C ILE A 10 -25.27 -5.11 -18.92
N GLN A 11 -25.55 -3.92 -19.47
CA GLN A 11 -26.76 -3.68 -20.24
C GLN A 11 -26.82 -4.53 -21.52
N ALA A 12 -25.70 -4.69 -22.23
CA ALA A 12 -25.64 -5.54 -23.41
C ALA A 12 -25.90 -7.02 -23.09
N VAL A 13 -25.40 -7.51 -21.94
CA VAL A 13 -25.67 -8.87 -21.47
C VAL A 13 -27.13 -9.05 -21.05
N LYS A 14 -27.70 -8.09 -20.32
CA LYS A 14 -29.13 -8.14 -19.91
C LYS A 14 -30.06 -8.22 -21.12
N ARG A 15 -29.85 -7.39 -22.15
CA ARG A 15 -30.62 -7.45 -23.41
C ARG A 15 -30.58 -8.83 -24.07
N TYR A 16 -29.44 -9.53 -23.98
CA TYR A 16 -29.29 -10.89 -24.49
C TYR A 16 -30.07 -11.90 -23.64
N LEU A 17 -30.00 -11.79 -22.31
CA LEU A 17 -30.71 -12.67 -21.38
C LEU A 17 -32.23 -12.49 -21.42
N ASP A 18 -32.71 -11.27 -21.68
CA ASP A 18 -34.14 -10.96 -21.84
C ASP A 18 -34.73 -11.56 -23.13
N GLY A 19 -33.90 -12.14 -24.00
CA GLY A 19 -34.34 -12.81 -25.24
C GLY A 19 -34.89 -11.89 -26.33
N THR A 20 -34.81 -10.57 -26.13
CA THR A 20 -35.38 -9.56 -27.03
C THR A 20 -34.65 -9.47 -28.37
N GLU A 21 -33.34 -9.74 -28.39
CA GLU A 21 -32.50 -9.60 -29.59
C GLU A 21 -31.44 -10.69 -29.69
N SER A 22 -31.07 -11.05 -30.91
CA SER A 22 -29.94 -11.96 -31.13
C SER A 22 -28.63 -11.29 -30.71
N GLY A 23 -27.69 -12.08 -30.14
CA GLY A 23 -26.37 -11.56 -29.76
C GLY A 23 -25.59 -10.91 -30.92
N LYS A 24 -25.85 -11.32 -32.17
CA LYS A 24 -25.26 -10.65 -33.36
C LYS A 24 -25.82 -9.24 -33.55
N THR A 25 -27.12 -9.07 -33.37
CA THR A 25 -27.82 -7.77 -33.49
C THR A 25 -27.37 -6.81 -32.40
N ILE A 26 -27.32 -7.30 -31.15
CA ILE A 26 -26.84 -6.53 -30.01
C ILE A 26 -25.39 -6.08 -30.27
N ALA A 27 -24.49 -7.00 -30.61
CA ALA A 27 -23.09 -6.68 -30.85
C ALA A 27 -22.88 -5.64 -31.96
N LYS A 28 -23.67 -5.73 -33.05
CA LYS A 28 -23.66 -4.74 -34.14
C LYS A 28 -24.13 -3.36 -33.66
N SER A 29 -25.18 -3.29 -32.82
CA SER A 29 -25.72 -2.02 -32.29
C SER A 29 -24.72 -1.26 -31.42
N ILE A 30 -23.89 -1.98 -30.66
CA ILE A 30 -22.86 -1.41 -29.78
C ILE A 30 -21.45 -1.42 -30.41
N GLY A 31 -21.32 -1.81 -31.68
CA GLY A 31 -20.07 -1.77 -32.43
C GLY A 31 -18.97 -2.70 -31.89
N VAL A 32 -19.34 -3.86 -31.33
CA VAL A 32 -18.40 -4.92 -30.91
C VAL A 32 -18.53 -6.17 -31.77
N ASN A 33 -17.46 -6.94 -31.82
CA ASN A 33 -17.48 -8.25 -32.44
C ASN A 33 -18.38 -9.21 -31.61
N PRO A 34 -19.25 -10.03 -32.24
CA PRO A 34 -20.10 -11.00 -31.53
C PRO A 34 -19.34 -11.92 -30.57
N SER A 35 -18.08 -12.25 -30.85
CA SER A 35 -17.23 -13.05 -29.95
C SER A 35 -16.93 -12.32 -28.63
N VAL A 36 -16.78 -11.00 -28.66
CA VAL A 36 -16.56 -10.17 -27.45
C VAL A 36 -17.81 -10.15 -26.59
N LEU A 37 -19.00 -10.03 -27.20
CA LEU A 37 -20.25 -10.09 -26.46
C LEU A 37 -20.46 -11.47 -25.80
N ARG A 38 -20.12 -12.55 -26.52
CA ARG A 38 -20.17 -13.92 -25.97
C ARG A 38 -19.27 -14.09 -24.74
N GLU A 39 -18.08 -13.51 -24.78
CA GLU A 39 -17.16 -13.48 -23.63
C GLU A 39 -17.75 -12.71 -22.44
N TRP A 40 -18.45 -11.59 -22.70
CA TRP A 40 -19.14 -10.85 -21.64
C TRP A 40 -20.27 -11.67 -21.00
N ILE A 41 -21.06 -12.37 -21.82
CA ILE A 41 -22.13 -13.26 -21.33
C ILE A 41 -21.55 -14.35 -20.42
N ARG A 42 -20.51 -15.06 -20.87
CA ARG A 42 -19.85 -16.11 -20.06
C ARG A 42 -19.34 -15.62 -18.71
N ARG A 43 -18.72 -14.43 -18.70
CA ARG A 43 -18.23 -13.80 -17.48
C ARG A 43 -19.37 -13.44 -16.53
N TYR A 44 -20.46 -12.92 -17.08
CA TYR A 44 -21.66 -12.61 -16.32
C TYR A 44 -22.32 -13.86 -15.73
N GLU A 45 -22.38 -14.97 -16.46
CA GLU A 45 -22.92 -16.24 -15.95
C GLU A 45 -22.11 -16.78 -14.78
N SER A 46 -20.79 -16.59 -14.79
CA SER A 46 -19.89 -17.10 -13.75
C SER A 46 -19.84 -16.24 -12.49
N SER A 47 -19.96 -14.92 -12.61
CA SER A 47 -19.71 -13.99 -11.50
C SER A 47 -20.68 -12.81 -11.43
N GLY A 48 -21.76 -12.83 -12.22
CA GLY A 48 -22.79 -11.79 -12.25
C GLY A 48 -22.25 -10.40 -12.60
N GLU A 49 -22.83 -9.37 -12.00
CA GLU A 49 -22.41 -7.97 -12.19
C GLU A 49 -20.98 -7.71 -11.69
N LYS A 50 -20.50 -8.48 -10.70
CA LYS A 50 -19.13 -8.39 -10.17
C LYS A 50 -18.08 -8.70 -11.24
N ALA A 51 -18.43 -9.46 -12.28
CA ALA A 51 -17.54 -9.76 -13.40
C ALA A 51 -17.09 -8.51 -14.18
N PHE A 52 -17.86 -7.43 -14.10
CA PHE A 52 -17.57 -6.16 -14.76
C PHE A 52 -17.17 -5.06 -13.79
N GLU A 53 -17.18 -5.33 -12.49
CA GLU A 53 -16.61 -4.41 -11.52
C GLU A 53 -15.12 -4.22 -11.79
N LYS A 54 -14.65 -2.98 -11.70
CA LYS A 54 -13.22 -2.72 -11.74
C LYS A 54 -12.62 -3.25 -10.43
N CYS A 55 -12.15 -4.48 -10.46
CA CYS A 55 -11.32 -5.01 -9.38
C CYS A 55 -9.95 -4.33 -9.42
N TYR A 56 -9.88 -3.10 -8.91
CA TYR A 56 -8.66 -2.67 -8.26
C TYR A 56 -8.63 -3.43 -6.93
N THR A 57 -7.60 -4.25 -6.72
CA THR A 57 -7.30 -4.73 -5.38
C THR A 57 -6.98 -3.50 -4.51
N PHE A 58 -8.02 -2.98 -3.88
CA PHE A 58 -7.91 -1.84 -2.98
C PHE A 58 -7.44 -2.38 -1.64
N TYR A 59 -6.21 -2.02 -1.29
CA TYR A 59 -5.64 -2.33 0.00
C TYR A 59 -5.71 -1.06 0.86
N PRO A 60 -6.49 -1.06 1.94
CA PRO A 60 -6.45 0.01 2.94
C PRO A 60 -5.04 0.22 3.46
N ALA A 61 -4.68 1.45 3.83
CA ALA A 61 -3.35 1.73 4.35
C ALA A 61 -3.04 0.93 5.63
N GLN A 62 -4.05 0.75 6.50
CA GLN A 62 -3.93 -0.08 7.69
C GLN A 62 -3.57 -1.52 7.35
N TYR A 63 -4.29 -2.13 6.40
CA TYR A 63 -3.99 -3.48 5.94
C TYR A 63 -2.55 -3.61 5.40
N LYS A 64 -2.09 -2.65 4.58
CA LYS A 64 -0.70 -2.67 4.08
C LYS A 64 0.31 -2.61 5.22
N LEU A 65 0.01 -1.81 6.24
CA LEU A 65 0.86 -1.65 7.41
C LEU A 65 0.92 -2.96 8.22
N ASP A 66 -0.23 -3.59 8.47
CA ASP A 66 -0.31 -4.85 9.20
C ASP A 66 0.49 -5.96 8.49
N VAL A 67 0.41 -6.03 7.16
CA VAL A 67 1.20 -6.98 6.35
C VAL A 67 2.71 -6.71 6.46
N LEU A 68 3.13 -5.43 6.47
CA LEU A 68 4.53 -5.07 6.62
C LEU A 68 5.05 -5.33 8.04
N TYR A 69 4.22 -5.11 9.07
CA TYR A 69 4.56 -5.45 10.44
C TYR A 69 4.73 -6.94 10.62
N TYR A 70 3.80 -7.75 10.12
CA TYR A 70 3.91 -9.20 10.14
C TYR A 70 5.23 -9.67 9.51
N MET A 71 5.57 -9.13 8.34
CA MET A 71 6.83 -9.46 7.65
C MET A 71 8.07 -9.12 8.49
N ASN A 72 8.06 -8.00 9.19
CA ASN A 72 9.17 -7.57 10.04
C ASN A 72 9.27 -8.36 11.35
N GLU A 73 8.12 -8.71 11.94
CA GLU A 73 8.03 -9.47 13.18
C GLU A 73 8.43 -10.94 12.99
N HIS A 74 7.98 -11.56 11.91
CA HIS A 74 8.25 -12.97 11.62
C HIS A 74 9.48 -13.20 10.73
N GLY A 75 10.11 -12.13 10.23
CA GLY A 75 11.28 -12.23 9.35
C GLY A 75 11.02 -12.95 8.03
N THR A 76 9.76 -13.00 7.57
CA THR A 76 9.36 -13.72 6.36
C THR A 76 9.82 -13.00 5.10
N SER A 77 10.10 -13.75 4.04
CA SER A 77 10.42 -13.13 2.76
C SER A 77 9.21 -12.42 2.15
N ILE A 78 9.47 -11.49 1.22
CA ILE A 78 8.41 -10.79 0.48
C ILE A 78 7.52 -11.79 -0.28
N ARG A 79 8.10 -12.88 -0.79
CA ARG A 79 7.37 -13.90 -1.55
C ARG A 79 6.46 -14.73 -0.64
N GLU A 80 6.98 -15.17 0.50
CA GLU A 80 6.19 -15.93 1.49
C GLU A 80 5.06 -15.07 2.05
N THR A 81 5.35 -13.82 2.42
CA THR A 81 4.35 -12.88 2.92
C THR A 81 3.27 -12.61 1.87
N ALA A 82 3.64 -12.40 0.61
CA ALA A 82 2.66 -12.20 -0.46
C ALA A 82 1.75 -13.42 -0.64
N ALA A 83 2.28 -14.64 -0.51
CA ALA A 83 1.48 -15.86 -0.56
C ALA A 83 0.54 -15.99 0.66
N LEU A 84 1.04 -15.74 1.87
CA LEU A 84 0.26 -15.80 3.11
C LEU A 84 -0.94 -14.85 3.10
N PHE A 85 -0.76 -13.62 2.60
CA PHE A 85 -1.80 -12.60 2.54
C PHE A 85 -2.59 -12.60 1.23
N ASN A 86 -2.42 -13.62 0.38
CA ASN A 86 -3.08 -13.77 -0.91
C ASN A 86 -2.95 -12.51 -1.81
N ILE A 87 -1.78 -11.87 -1.77
CA ILE A 87 -1.46 -10.71 -2.60
C ILE A 87 -1.04 -11.23 -3.98
N PRO A 88 -1.76 -10.89 -5.08
CA PRO A 88 -1.55 -11.52 -6.39
C PRO A 88 -0.14 -11.36 -6.99
N SER A 89 0.64 -10.39 -6.50
CA SER A 89 2.01 -10.18 -6.95
C SER A 89 2.88 -9.70 -5.80
N TYR A 90 4.00 -10.40 -5.57
CA TYR A 90 5.02 -10.01 -4.59
C TYR A 90 5.60 -8.62 -4.87
N GLU A 91 5.55 -8.14 -6.12
CA GLU A 91 5.98 -6.79 -6.48
C GLU A 91 5.08 -5.72 -5.85
N THR A 92 3.80 -6.05 -5.63
CA THR A 92 2.86 -5.16 -4.94
C THR A 92 3.31 -4.93 -3.52
N LEU A 93 3.70 -6.00 -2.82
CA LEU A 93 4.23 -5.92 -1.46
C LEU A 93 5.59 -5.22 -1.42
N ARG A 94 6.48 -5.49 -2.40
CA ARG A 94 7.76 -4.77 -2.53
C ARG A 94 7.55 -3.26 -2.69
N LYS A 95 6.56 -2.83 -3.47
CA LYS A 95 6.22 -1.41 -3.62
C LYS A 95 5.74 -0.79 -2.31
N TRP A 96 4.98 -1.53 -1.50
CA TRP A 96 4.56 -1.04 -0.17
C TRP A 96 5.73 -0.90 0.78
N LYS A 97 6.64 -1.88 0.81
CA LYS A 97 7.86 -1.83 1.61
C LYS A 97 8.70 -0.58 1.29
N ILE A 98 8.98 -0.34 0.00
CA ILE A 98 9.74 0.83 -0.46
C ILE A 98 9.00 2.13 -0.12
N ALA A 99 7.68 2.18 -0.32
CA ALA A 99 6.90 3.36 0.02
C ALA A 99 6.97 3.67 1.52
N TYR A 100 6.84 2.66 2.37
CA TYR A 100 6.95 2.80 3.82
C TYR A 100 8.35 3.24 4.26
N GLU A 101 9.41 2.67 3.68
CA GLU A 101 10.81 3.06 3.98
C GLU A 101 11.14 4.49 3.55
N THR A 102 10.51 4.99 2.47
CA THR A 102 10.80 6.32 1.91
C THR A 102 9.95 7.44 2.51
N GLY A 103 8.73 7.16 2.96
CA GLY A 103 7.81 8.21 3.43
C GLY A 103 6.80 7.75 4.48
N GLY A 104 7.08 6.67 5.20
CA GLY A 104 6.29 6.19 6.32
C GLY A 104 4.84 5.85 5.96
N LEU A 105 3.94 6.04 6.93
CA LEU A 105 2.51 5.75 6.78
C LEU A 105 1.83 6.58 5.70
N ASP A 106 2.22 7.85 5.55
CA ASP A 106 1.65 8.76 4.55
C ASP A 106 1.95 8.32 3.11
N ALA A 107 3.07 7.62 2.90
CA ALA A 107 3.42 7.05 1.60
C ALA A 107 2.64 5.76 1.26
N LEU A 108 2.08 5.06 2.25
CA LEU A 108 1.22 3.89 2.03
C LEU A 108 -0.21 4.29 1.62
N GLN A 109 -0.62 5.52 1.92
CA GLN A 109 -1.90 6.06 1.49
C GLN A 109 -1.98 6.14 -0.03
N SER A 110 -3.10 5.67 -0.59
CA SER A 110 -3.35 5.74 -2.03
C SER A 110 -3.46 7.22 -2.44
N LYS A 111 -2.38 7.81 -2.95
CA LYS A 111 -2.46 9.14 -3.59
C LYS A 111 -3.38 9.01 -4.79
N LYS A 112 -4.48 9.76 -4.81
CA LYS A 112 -5.41 9.82 -5.96
C LYS A 112 -4.57 10.08 -7.22
N LYS A 113 -4.42 9.04 -8.05
CA LYS A 113 -3.70 9.13 -9.31
C LYS A 113 -4.56 9.90 -10.31
N GLY A 114 -4.53 11.21 -10.20
CA GLY A 114 -5.04 12.16 -11.17
C GLY A 114 -3.89 13.00 -11.72
N ARG A 115 -4.03 13.49 -12.95
CA ARG A 115 -3.18 14.55 -13.48
C ARG A 115 -3.19 15.70 -12.46
N PRO A 116 -2.05 16.19 -11.96
CA PRO A 116 -2.03 17.41 -11.18
C PRO A 116 -2.77 18.47 -12.01
N THR A 117 -3.82 19.07 -11.45
CA THR A 117 -4.32 20.33 -11.98
C THR A 117 -3.12 21.28 -12.04
N MET A 118 -2.87 21.90 -13.19
CA MET A 118 -1.87 22.95 -13.33
C MET A 118 -2.33 24.13 -12.47
N LYS A 119 -2.08 24.05 -11.16
CA LYS A 119 -2.05 25.20 -10.28
C LYS A 119 -0.58 25.41 -9.99
N ASP A 120 -0.11 26.59 -10.34
CA ASP A 120 1.24 27.05 -10.09
C ASP A 120 1.69 26.58 -8.72
N LYS A 121 2.85 25.90 -8.69
CA LYS A 121 3.51 25.50 -7.46
C LYS A 121 3.80 26.78 -6.66
N LYS A 122 2.86 27.18 -5.81
CA LYS A 122 3.22 27.85 -4.56
C LYS A 122 3.96 26.80 -3.76
N ILE A 123 5.28 26.88 -3.82
CA ILE A 123 6.17 26.30 -2.82
C ILE A 123 5.57 26.75 -1.48
N LYS A 124 4.99 25.82 -0.73
CA LYS A 124 4.67 26.11 0.67
C LYS A 124 6.03 26.36 1.32
N PRO A 125 6.26 27.51 1.97
CA PRO A 125 7.46 27.68 2.76
C PRO A 125 7.49 26.53 3.77
N VAL A 126 8.60 25.80 3.78
CA VAL A 126 8.88 24.86 4.86
C VAL A 126 8.98 25.76 6.09
N ASP A 127 8.06 25.59 7.04
CA ASP A 127 8.09 26.34 8.30
C ASP A 127 9.47 26.14 8.93
N GLU A 128 10.29 27.18 8.90
CA GLU A 128 11.67 27.17 9.41
C GLU A 128 11.69 26.76 10.89
N GLY A 129 10.60 27.05 11.63
CA GLY A 129 10.41 26.62 13.02
C GLY A 129 10.30 25.10 13.22
N SER A 130 9.91 24.33 12.20
CA SER A 130 9.84 22.85 12.29
C SER A 130 11.22 22.21 12.18
N ILE A 131 12.12 22.80 11.37
CA ILE A 131 13.50 22.32 11.21
C ILE A 131 14.29 22.60 12.49
N GLU A 132 14.14 23.80 13.05
CA GLU A 132 14.83 24.20 14.27
C GLU A 132 14.35 23.36 15.48
N ALA A 133 13.05 23.11 15.60
CA ALA A 133 12.51 22.21 16.63
C ALA A 133 13.04 20.77 16.50
N LEU A 134 13.15 20.26 15.26
CA LEU A 134 13.72 18.94 14.98
C LEU A 134 15.22 18.86 15.30
N GLN A 135 15.97 19.93 15.07
CA GLN A 135 17.39 20.03 15.41
C GLN A 135 17.61 20.07 16.92
N ALA A 136 16.83 20.89 17.64
CA ALA A 136 16.87 20.97 19.10
C ALA A 136 16.57 19.61 19.76
N GLU A 137 15.57 18.88 19.25
CA GLU A 137 15.26 17.55 19.76
C GLU A 137 16.37 16.54 19.46
N ASN A 138 17.01 16.62 18.28
CA ASN A 138 18.15 15.77 17.95
C ASN A 138 19.34 16.00 18.89
N GLU A 139 19.63 17.25 19.19
CA GLU A 139 20.71 17.63 20.12
C GLU A 139 20.40 17.17 21.55
N ARG A 140 19.17 17.35 22.01
CA ARG A 140 18.69 16.86 23.31
C ARG A 140 18.88 15.34 23.42
N LEU A 141 18.42 14.58 22.42
CA LEU A 141 18.56 13.12 22.39
C LEU A 141 20.03 12.68 22.30
N ARG A 142 20.89 13.42 21.61
CA ARG A 142 22.34 13.13 21.57
C ARG A 142 22.99 13.31 22.95
N MET A 143 22.60 14.35 23.69
CA MET A 143 23.10 14.56 25.06
C MET A 143 22.64 13.45 26.00
N GLU A 144 21.35 13.08 25.95
CA GLU A 144 20.81 11.99 26.77
C GLU A 144 21.54 10.66 26.49
N ASN A 145 21.75 10.33 25.21
CA ASN A 145 22.50 9.14 24.83
C ASN A 145 23.97 9.18 25.29
N ALA A 146 24.62 10.34 25.23
CA ALA A 146 25.99 10.49 25.72
C ALA A 146 26.08 10.28 27.24
N TYR A 147 25.11 10.80 27.99
CA TYR A 147 25.01 10.61 29.43
C TYR A 147 24.81 9.12 29.79
N LEU A 148 23.87 8.45 29.13
CA LEU A 148 23.61 7.01 29.35
C LEU A 148 24.85 6.16 29.04
N LYS A 149 25.58 6.47 27.96
CA LYS A 149 26.84 5.78 27.64
C LYS A 149 27.90 5.96 28.72
N LYS A 150 28.03 7.17 29.28
CA LYS A 150 28.99 7.46 30.35
C LYS A 150 28.60 6.74 31.65
N LEU A 151 27.31 6.70 31.98
CA LEU A 151 26.80 5.98 33.14
C LEU A 151 27.06 4.47 33.01
N ASN A 152 26.77 3.88 31.85
CA ASN A 152 27.07 2.48 31.57
C ASN A 152 28.57 2.17 31.69
N ALA A 153 29.45 3.06 31.22
CA ALA A 153 30.90 2.89 31.36
C ALA A 153 31.35 2.88 32.84
N LEU A 154 30.75 3.72 33.69
CA LEU A 154 31.05 3.73 35.12
C LEU A 154 30.56 2.48 35.84
N VAL A 155 29.36 1.99 35.51
CA VAL A 155 28.82 0.73 36.05
C VAL A 155 29.72 -0.43 35.65
N GLN A 156 30.10 -0.53 34.38
CA GLN A 156 31.03 -1.56 33.88
C GLN A 156 32.40 -1.50 34.57
N ASN A 157 32.94 -0.31 34.84
CA ASN A 157 34.19 -0.18 35.58
C ASN A 157 34.06 -0.60 37.05
N LYS A 158 32.91 -0.36 37.68
CA LYS A 158 32.61 -0.77 39.06
C LYS A 158 32.40 -2.28 39.19
N GLU A 159 31.78 -2.91 38.19
CA GLU A 159 31.64 -4.37 38.13
C GLU A 159 32.99 -5.07 37.89
N LYS A 160 33.87 -4.45 37.09
CA LYS A 160 35.23 -4.96 36.82
C LYS A 160 36.22 -4.72 37.95
N SER A 161 35.89 -3.87 38.93
CA SER A 161 36.69 -3.71 40.14
C SER A 161 36.15 -4.64 41.23
N PRO A 162 36.77 -5.81 41.48
CA PRO A 162 36.32 -6.68 42.55
C PRO A 162 36.53 -5.94 43.87
N ASN A 163 35.45 -5.77 44.65
CA ASN A 163 35.53 -5.37 46.04
C ASN A 163 36.45 -6.37 46.76
N LYS A 164 37.73 -5.98 46.97
CA LYS A 164 38.62 -6.66 47.92
C LYS A 164 38.05 -6.44 49.31
N THR A 165 37.11 -7.28 49.71
CA THR A 165 36.59 -7.34 51.07
C THR A 165 37.74 -7.86 51.94
N LYS A 166 38.44 -6.96 52.65
CA LYS A 166 39.25 -7.34 53.80
C LYS A 166 38.29 -7.87 54.87
N ARG A 167 38.17 -9.20 55.00
CA ARG A 167 37.66 -9.82 56.23
C ARG A 167 38.78 -9.78 57.28
N LYS A 168 38.41 -9.30 58.47
CA LYS A 168 39.22 -9.26 59.69
C LYS A 168 39.72 -10.65 60.08
#